data_AF-A0A9E0ZXC4-F1
#
_entry.id   AF-A0A9E0ZXC4-F1
#
_cell.length_a   1.000
_cell.length_b   1.000
_cell.length_c   1.000
_cell.angle_alpha   90.00
_cell.angle_beta   90.00
_cell.angle_gamma   90.00
#
_symmetry.space_group_name_H-M   'P 1'
#
loop_
_entity.id
_entity.type
_entity.pdbx_description
1 polymer ?
#
loop_
_entity_poly.entity_id
_entity_poly.type
_entity_poly.pdbx_seq_one_letter_code
_entity_poly.pdbx_strand_id
1 'polypeptide(L)'
;MAKFCSKCGTKLNEKTGKCPNCDEKTKMDLSNSDGANSTNVNSKNDETMKKNSGEQKKEKKKTKKIVAIIIVVTVALILIAAGIIGLVLYQQKTASVSNNSEIQNNSEIQSTQSATSTDTTTTSDDVDLSSNYEVPEFDAEAYFRENTTLKSTFDVSSSQLIRTESEAYDSFVERGFDGSQVMYEYTMDGTYLGENEISRSSSSKHPMYQTYYVATSGDIWLIFEVNGSFFATPITYNFSNEQKVPVIVSETDTITSYDSSTNKFYVNIPKESQTVIKTVSKIDAETIEKLTNEEFNQS
;
A
#
# COMPACT_ATOMS: atom_id res chain seq x y z
N MET A 1 10.20 27.64 13.80
CA MET A 1 10.45 26.34 13.14
C MET A 1 9.70 25.27 13.92
N ALA A 2 8.86 24.49 13.24
CA ALA A 2 8.16 23.37 13.86
C ALA A 2 9.17 22.25 14.19
N LYS A 3 9.03 21.61 15.35
CA LYS A 3 9.85 20.46 15.74
C LYS A 3 9.03 19.19 15.51
N PHE A 4 9.67 18.13 15.00
CA PHE A 4 9.03 16.85 14.68
C PHE A 4 9.61 15.72 15.54
N CYS A 5 8.81 14.69 15.82
CA CYS A 5 9.24 13.55 16.61
C CYS A 5 10.20 12.66 15.82
N SER A 6 11.37 12.37 16.40
CA SER A 6 12.38 11.50 15.78
C SER A 6 11.99 10.02 15.70
N LYS A 7 10.93 9.59 16.39
CA LYS A 7 10.47 8.20 16.38
C LYS A 7 9.32 7.93 15.40
N CYS A 8 8.39 8.88 15.24
CA CYS A 8 7.17 8.66 14.43
C CYS A 8 6.85 9.79 13.45
N GLY A 9 7.70 10.82 13.33
CA GLY A 9 7.53 11.91 12.37
C GLY A 9 6.45 12.94 12.72
N THR A 10 5.56 12.69 13.69
CA THR A 10 4.48 13.61 14.07
C THR A 10 5.01 14.94 14.64
N LYS A 11 4.36 16.06 14.31
CA LYS A 11 4.69 17.39 14.85
C LYS A 11 4.60 17.38 16.38
N LEU A 12 5.65 17.86 17.05
CA LEU A 12 5.70 17.96 18.50
C LEU A 12 4.80 19.09 18.99
N ASN A 13 4.24 18.91 20.18
CA ASN A 13 3.51 19.98 20.84
C ASN A 13 4.47 21.16 21.12
N GLU A 14 4.10 22.36 20.66
CA GLU A 14 4.99 23.53 20.70
C GLU A 14 5.26 24.04 22.13
N LYS A 15 4.37 23.76 23.08
CA LYS A 15 4.52 24.18 24.49
C LYS A 15 5.29 23.16 25.32
N THR A 16 5.09 21.87 25.08
CA THR A 16 5.68 20.81 25.92
C THR A 16 6.90 20.14 25.29
N GLY A 17 7.12 20.34 23.98
CA GLY A 17 8.19 19.69 23.21
C GLY A 17 8.03 18.18 23.09
N LYS A 18 6.86 17.64 23.45
CA LYS A 18 6.59 16.20 23.53
C LYS A 18 5.76 15.71 22.35
N CYS A 19 5.96 14.45 21.99
CA CYS A 19 5.23 13.82 20.90
C CYS A 19 3.87 13.36 21.41
N PRO A 20 2.75 13.86 20.84
CA PRO A 20 1.42 13.44 21.29
C PRO A 20 1.14 11.96 20.99
N ASN A 21 1.85 11.36 20.03
CA ASN A 21 1.61 9.99 19.60
C ASN A 21 2.50 8.96 20.34
N CYS A 22 3.73 9.35 20.71
CA CYS A 22 4.67 8.45 21.38
C CYS A 22 4.68 8.59 22.91
N ASP A 23 4.11 9.64 23.49
CA ASP A 23 4.00 9.76 24.94
C ASP A 23 2.74 9.01 25.44
N GLU A 24 2.97 7.89 26.12
CA GLU A 24 1.97 6.97 26.69
C GLU A 24 0.98 7.59 27.70
N LYS A 25 1.08 8.89 28.03
CA LYS A 25 0.25 9.53 29.07
C LYS A 25 -0.82 10.51 28.56
N THR A 26 -1.11 10.54 27.26
CA THR A 26 -2.17 11.42 26.70
C THR A 26 -3.26 10.63 25.97
N LYS A 27 -3.59 9.43 26.46
CA LYS A 27 -4.78 8.66 26.05
C LYS A 27 -5.83 8.67 27.17
N MET A 28 -6.21 9.84 27.66
CA MET A 28 -7.41 10.08 28.48
C MET A 28 -7.55 11.61 28.54
N ASP A 29 -8.79 12.10 28.48
CA ASP A 29 -9.18 13.53 28.43
C ASP A 29 -9.35 14.11 27.02
N LEU A 30 -10.34 13.59 26.29
CA LEU A 30 -11.15 14.37 25.33
C LEU A 30 -12.49 13.66 25.07
N SER A 31 -13.19 13.30 26.14
CA SER A 31 -14.61 12.94 26.06
C SER A 31 -15.25 13.17 27.43
N ASN A 32 -15.60 14.43 27.71
CA ASN A 32 -16.75 14.80 28.53
C ASN A 32 -16.95 16.31 28.48
N SER A 33 -18.05 16.73 27.84
CA SER A 33 -18.68 18.02 28.07
C SER A 33 -20.19 17.80 28.01
N ASP A 34 -20.78 17.72 29.20
CA ASP A 34 -22.22 17.65 29.45
C ASP A 34 -22.93 19.01 29.25
N GLY A 35 -24.22 18.92 28.94
CA GLY A 35 -25.25 19.94 29.16
C GLY A 35 -26.48 19.68 28.26
N ALA A 36 -27.74 19.57 28.74
CA ALA A 36 -28.32 19.77 30.05
C ALA A 36 -29.78 19.18 30.12
N ASN A 37 -30.21 18.81 31.33
CA ASN A 37 -31.57 18.85 31.94
C ASN A 37 -32.79 18.20 31.21
N SER A 38 -33.69 17.42 31.84
CA SER A 38 -34.35 17.60 33.15
C SER A 38 -35.31 16.43 33.51
N THR A 39 -35.36 16.05 34.81
CA THR A 39 -36.56 15.86 35.70
C THR A 39 -37.70 14.90 35.24
N ASN A 40 -38.30 13.94 35.98
CA ASN A 40 -38.28 13.42 37.36
C ASN A 40 -39.21 12.17 37.49
N VAL A 41 -39.09 11.43 38.61
CA VAL A 41 -40.10 10.62 39.35
C VAL A 41 -40.48 9.19 38.90
N ASN A 42 -39.88 8.23 39.63
CA ASN A 42 -40.40 7.04 40.31
C ASN A 42 -41.82 6.48 40.03
N SER A 43 -41.89 5.16 39.86
CA SER A 43 -42.70 4.27 40.73
C SER A 43 -42.20 2.82 40.72
N LYS A 44 -42.06 2.25 41.92
CA LYS A 44 -41.81 0.83 42.23
C LYS A 44 -43.08 0.00 42.05
N ASN A 45 -42.89 -1.29 41.76
CA ASN A 45 -43.50 -2.50 42.35
C ASN A 45 -42.93 -3.70 41.55
N ASP A 46 -42.07 -4.59 42.10
CA ASP A 46 -42.40 -5.83 42.87
C ASP A 46 -43.56 -6.63 42.25
N GLU A 47 -43.50 -7.94 41.94
CA GLU A 47 -42.78 -9.06 42.54
C GLU A 47 -42.81 -10.33 41.62
N THR A 48 -41.74 -11.14 41.69
CA THR A 48 -41.67 -12.63 41.73
C THR A 48 -41.96 -13.60 40.56
N MET A 49 -40.91 -14.44 40.32
CA MET A 49 -40.84 -15.91 40.15
C MET A 49 -41.58 -16.60 38.98
N LYS A 50 -41.01 -17.56 38.22
CA LYS A 50 -40.38 -18.82 38.69
C LYS A 50 -39.69 -19.57 37.51
N LYS A 51 -38.67 -20.35 37.88
CA LYS A 51 -37.87 -21.37 37.18
C LYS A 51 -38.55 -22.21 36.08
N ASN A 52 -37.75 -22.67 35.11
CA ASN A 52 -37.47 -24.11 34.94
C ASN A 52 -36.22 -24.42 34.10
N SER A 53 -35.51 -25.48 34.53
CA SER A 53 -34.33 -26.08 33.92
C SER A 53 -34.69 -27.07 32.81
N GLY A 54 -33.75 -27.30 31.89
CA GLY A 54 -33.72 -28.50 31.05
C GLY A 54 -32.29 -28.72 30.53
N GLU A 55 -31.60 -29.69 31.11
CA GLU A 55 -30.27 -30.16 30.74
C GLU A 55 -30.37 -31.42 29.85
N GLN A 56 -29.24 -31.77 29.20
CA GLN A 56 -28.86 -33.01 28.47
C GLN A 56 -28.86 -32.90 26.94
N LYS A 57 -27.86 -33.41 26.17
CA LYS A 57 -26.64 -34.19 26.46
C LYS A 57 -25.70 -34.17 25.22
N LYS A 58 -24.42 -34.43 25.49
CA LYS A 58 -23.27 -34.57 24.58
C LYS A 58 -23.42 -35.64 23.48
N GLU A 59 -22.77 -35.41 22.33
CA GLU A 59 -22.03 -36.45 21.61
C GLU A 59 -20.72 -35.93 20.96
N LYS A 60 -19.82 -36.87 20.63
CA LYS A 60 -18.34 -36.78 20.71
C LYS A 60 -17.61 -36.59 19.36
N LYS A 61 -16.40 -36.00 19.48
CA LYS A 61 -15.11 -36.33 18.83
C LYS A 61 -15.05 -36.45 17.29
N LYS A 62 -14.55 -35.40 16.60
CA LYS A 62 -13.76 -35.51 15.35
C LYS A 62 -12.60 -34.49 15.20
N THR A 63 -12.15 -33.84 16.28
CA THR A 63 -11.24 -32.67 16.19
C THR A 63 -9.73 -32.96 16.23
N LYS A 64 -9.28 -34.22 16.34
CA LYS A 64 -7.83 -34.51 16.43
C LYS A 64 -7.09 -34.56 15.09
N LYS A 65 -7.77 -34.85 13.97
CA LYS A 65 -7.12 -34.90 12.64
C LYS A 65 -6.94 -33.52 12.01
N ILE A 66 -7.88 -32.58 12.26
CA ILE A 66 -7.83 -31.23 11.67
C ILE A 66 -6.75 -30.37 12.33
N VAL A 67 -6.59 -30.45 13.65
CA VAL A 67 -5.54 -29.71 14.38
C VAL A 67 -4.14 -30.17 13.97
N ALA A 68 -3.94 -31.47 13.73
CA ALA A 68 -2.66 -31.99 13.26
C ALA A 68 -2.30 -31.49 11.85
N ILE A 69 -3.28 -31.35 10.95
CA ILE A 69 -3.06 -30.81 9.60
C ILE A 69 -2.72 -29.31 9.66
N ILE A 70 -3.40 -28.53 10.50
CA ILE A 70 -3.12 -27.09 10.66
C ILE A 70 -1.71 -26.85 11.22
N ILE A 71 -1.25 -27.67 12.17
CA ILE A 71 0.11 -27.57 12.73
C ILE A 71 1.17 -27.93 11.69
N VAL A 72 0.93 -28.96 10.86
CA VAL A 72 1.87 -29.34 9.79
C VAL A 72 1.95 -28.26 8.70
N VAL A 73 0.82 -27.65 8.33
CA VAL A 73 0.79 -26.56 7.34
C VAL A 73 1.47 -25.30 7.87
N THR A 74 1.25 -24.93 9.14
CA THR A 74 1.93 -23.77 9.75
C THR A 74 3.44 -23.97 9.88
N VAL A 75 3.90 -25.18 10.26
CA VAL A 75 5.34 -25.49 10.31
C VAL A 75 5.96 -25.50 8.91
N ALA A 76 5.25 -26.00 7.89
CA ALA A 76 5.71 -25.96 6.50
C ALA A 76 5.87 -24.52 5.97
N LEU A 77 4.91 -23.63 6.27
CA LEU A 77 4.98 -22.22 5.88
C LEU A 77 6.14 -21.47 6.55
N ILE A 78 6.43 -21.77 7.81
CA ILE A 78 7.57 -21.18 8.55
C ILE A 78 8.91 -21.64 7.94
N LEU A 79 9.02 -22.90 7.50
CA LEU A 79 10.23 -23.42 6.85
C LEU A 79 10.43 -22.84 5.45
N ILE A 80 9.36 -22.58 4.71
CA ILE A 80 9.41 -21.92 3.39
C ILE A 80 9.85 -20.46 3.56
N ALA A 81 9.30 -19.73 4.54
CA ALA A 81 9.70 -18.35 4.84
C ALA A 81 11.18 -18.24 5.26
N ALA A 82 11.67 -19.17 6.10
CA ALA A 82 13.08 -19.22 6.49
C ALA A 82 14.00 -19.56 5.31
N GLY A 83 13.55 -20.41 4.38
CA GLY A 83 14.28 -20.73 3.14
C GLY A 83 14.42 -19.55 2.19
N ILE A 84 13.36 -18.74 2.05
CA ILE A 84 13.37 -17.54 1.20
C ILE A 84 14.31 -16.47 1.77
N ILE A 85 14.29 -16.24 3.09
CA ILE A 85 15.20 -15.29 3.75
C ILE A 85 16.67 -15.74 3.60
N GLY A 86 16.95 -17.05 3.73
CA GLY A 86 18.30 -17.59 3.50
C GLY A 86 18.79 -17.45 2.06
N LEU A 87 17.89 -17.62 1.08
CA LEU A 87 18.21 -17.48 -0.34
C LEU A 87 18.53 -16.02 -0.72
N VAL A 88 17.76 -15.06 -0.20
CA VAL A 88 17.98 -13.61 -0.45
C VAL A 88 19.32 -13.13 0.14
N LEU A 89 19.67 -13.59 1.34
CA LEU A 89 20.96 -13.26 1.97
C LEU A 89 22.16 -13.92 1.27
N TYR A 90 21.97 -15.11 0.68
CA TYR A 90 23.00 -15.77 -0.12
C TYR A 90 23.26 -15.04 -1.45
N GLN A 91 22.20 -14.56 -2.11
CA GLN A 91 22.28 -13.82 -3.38
C GLN A 91 22.94 -12.44 -3.20
N GLN A 92 22.72 -11.76 -2.07
CA GLN A 92 23.41 -10.49 -1.76
C GLN A 92 24.94 -10.67 -1.58
N LYS A 93 25.38 -11.84 -1.11
CA LYS A 93 26.82 -12.11 -0.90
C LYS A 93 27.56 -12.46 -2.19
N THR A 94 26.87 -12.96 -3.21
CA THR A 94 27.46 -13.29 -4.52
C THR A 94 27.39 -12.16 -5.53
N ALA A 95 26.57 -11.13 -5.30
CA ALA A 95 26.39 -10.00 -6.22
C ALA A 95 27.45 -8.89 -6.11
N SER A 96 28.37 -8.94 -5.13
CA SER A 96 29.42 -7.92 -4.97
C SER A 96 30.68 -8.18 -5.82
N VAL A 97 30.66 -9.16 -6.71
CA VAL A 97 31.78 -9.46 -7.64
C VAL A 97 31.22 -9.74 -9.03
N SER A 98 30.84 -8.70 -9.78
CA SER A 98 31.09 -8.65 -11.22
C SER A 98 30.72 -7.29 -11.79
N ASN A 99 31.63 -6.78 -12.62
CA ASN A 99 31.42 -5.80 -13.69
C ASN A 99 31.55 -4.33 -13.30
N ASN A 100 32.79 -3.85 -13.45
CA ASN A 100 33.04 -2.50 -13.94
C ASN A 100 34.07 -2.58 -15.09
N SER A 101 33.63 -2.25 -16.31
CA SER A 101 34.35 -1.79 -17.52
C SER A 101 33.54 -2.24 -18.75
N GLU A 102 33.16 -1.43 -19.75
CA GLU A 102 33.83 -0.26 -20.33
C GLU A 102 32.80 0.74 -20.92
N ILE A 103 32.97 2.04 -20.64
CA ILE A 103 32.64 3.13 -21.57
C ILE A 103 33.98 3.75 -21.97
N GLN A 104 34.28 3.71 -23.27
CA GLN A 104 35.42 4.38 -23.89
C GLN A 104 35.22 5.90 -23.85
N ASN A 105 36.20 6.63 -23.33
CA ASN A 105 36.34 8.07 -23.54
C ASN A 105 37.64 8.32 -24.32
N ASN A 106 37.52 9.01 -25.45
CA ASN A 106 38.64 9.61 -26.15
C ASN A 106 39.12 10.85 -25.38
N SER A 107 40.29 10.76 -24.76
CA SER A 107 41.15 11.91 -24.49
C SER A 107 42.59 11.44 -24.57
N GLU A 108 43.26 11.79 -25.66
CA GLU A 108 44.72 11.79 -25.71
C GLU A 108 45.23 12.93 -24.83
N ILE A 109 46.07 12.60 -23.84
CA ILE A 109 47.49 12.96 -23.82
C ILE A 109 48.19 12.12 -22.73
N GLN A 110 49.27 11.47 -23.15
CA GLN A 110 50.26 10.68 -22.39
C GLN A 110 50.78 11.44 -21.14
N SER A 111 51.28 10.81 -20.07
CA SER A 111 52.45 9.94 -20.13
C SER A 111 52.69 9.15 -18.80
N THR A 112 53.00 7.86 -18.97
CA THR A 112 54.12 7.10 -18.35
C THR A 112 54.06 6.52 -16.92
N GLN A 113 54.11 5.18 -16.91
CA GLN A 113 54.72 4.17 -16.00
C GLN A 113 54.34 4.13 -14.51
N SER A 114 53.58 3.11 -14.08
CA SER A 114 53.94 1.70 -13.79
C SER A 114 54.35 1.46 -12.33
N ALA A 115 53.49 0.69 -11.67
CA ALA A 115 53.72 -0.23 -10.56
C ALA A 115 54.64 0.19 -9.41
N THR A 116 54.07 0.31 -8.21
CA THR A 116 54.47 -0.47 -7.03
C THR A 116 53.39 -0.31 -5.95
N SER A 117 52.86 -1.45 -5.49
CA SER A 117 52.02 -1.55 -4.31
C SER A 117 52.76 -0.95 -3.10
N THR A 118 52.18 0.05 -2.48
CA THR A 118 52.57 0.48 -1.13
C THR A 118 51.29 0.68 -0.34
N ASP A 119 51.13 -0.13 0.71
CA ASP A 119 50.19 0.10 1.80
C ASP A 119 50.27 1.57 2.22
N THR A 120 49.21 2.33 1.97
CA THR A 120 49.04 3.64 2.58
C THR A 120 47.67 3.65 3.21
N THR A 121 47.67 3.64 4.54
CA THR A 121 46.53 3.98 5.38
C THR A 121 46.08 5.39 5.02
N THR A 122 45.11 5.50 4.12
CA THR A 122 44.44 6.77 3.83
C THR A 122 43.17 6.81 4.67
N THR A 123 43.16 7.78 5.56
CA THR A 123 42.06 8.17 6.44
C THR A 123 40.72 8.11 5.72
N SER A 124 39.74 7.47 6.39
CA SER A 124 38.34 7.60 6.05
C SER A 124 37.95 9.07 6.10
N ASP A 125 37.93 9.72 4.94
CA ASP A 125 37.20 10.97 4.79
C ASP A 125 35.72 10.61 4.90
N ASP A 126 35.18 10.81 6.10
CA ASP A 126 33.76 10.78 6.37
C ASP A 126 33.08 11.71 5.36
N VAL A 127 32.37 11.13 4.39
CA VAL A 127 31.47 11.87 3.53
C VAL A 127 30.38 12.42 4.44
N ASP A 128 30.48 13.71 4.73
CA ASP A 128 29.51 14.45 5.51
C ASP A 128 28.16 14.45 4.78
N LEU A 129 27.34 13.44 5.06
CA LEU A 129 25.95 13.33 4.63
C LEU A 129 25.04 14.38 5.30
N SER A 130 25.59 15.35 6.04
CA SER A 130 24.81 16.43 6.67
C SER A 130 24.39 17.55 5.72
N SER A 131 24.69 17.47 4.42
CA SER A 131 24.10 18.38 3.44
C SER A 131 22.58 18.18 3.45
N ASN A 132 21.84 19.19 3.92
CA ASN A 132 20.38 19.24 3.87
C ASN A 132 19.91 19.13 2.42
N TYR A 133 19.66 17.90 1.98
CA TYR A 133 19.05 17.63 0.68
C TYR A 133 17.57 18.01 0.78
N GLU A 134 17.22 19.18 0.24
CA GLU A 134 15.83 19.57 0.05
C GLU A 134 15.27 18.81 -1.17
N VAL A 135 14.33 17.91 -0.92
CA VAL A 135 13.52 17.30 -1.98
C VAL A 135 12.59 18.40 -2.51
N PRO A 136 12.65 18.76 -3.79
CA PRO A 136 11.75 19.76 -4.34
C PRO A 136 10.31 19.29 -4.19
N GLU A 137 9.42 20.24 -3.90
CA GLU A 137 7.99 19.97 -3.85
C GLU A 137 7.50 19.44 -5.21
N PHE A 138 6.81 18.30 -5.21
CA PHE A 138 6.27 17.71 -6.41
C PHE A 138 4.95 18.40 -6.78
N ASP A 139 4.92 19.10 -7.92
CA ASP A 139 3.70 19.68 -8.46
C ASP A 139 2.97 18.65 -9.33
N ALA A 140 2.02 17.94 -8.70
CA ALA A 140 1.20 16.94 -9.37
C ALA A 140 0.39 17.52 -10.53
N GLU A 141 -0.13 18.75 -10.41
CA GLU A 141 -0.94 19.35 -11.46
C GLU A 141 -0.09 19.70 -12.69
N ALA A 142 1.10 20.26 -12.49
CA ALA A 142 2.05 20.50 -13.57
C ALA A 142 2.44 19.17 -14.24
N TYR A 143 2.77 18.14 -13.45
CA TYR A 143 3.09 16.82 -13.99
C TYR A 143 1.98 16.28 -14.88
N PHE A 144 0.72 16.25 -14.41
CA PHE A 144 -0.39 15.72 -15.20
C PHE A 144 -0.67 16.56 -16.45
N ARG A 145 -0.58 17.89 -16.38
CA ARG A 145 -0.74 18.77 -17.56
C ARG A 145 0.32 18.51 -18.63
N GLU A 146 1.55 18.23 -18.22
CA GLU A 146 2.67 18.02 -19.15
C GLU A 146 2.72 16.60 -19.70
N ASN A 147 2.32 15.60 -18.92
CA ASN A 147 2.57 14.19 -19.21
C ASN A 147 1.31 13.41 -19.64
N THR A 148 0.15 14.04 -19.60
CA THR A 148 -1.13 13.40 -19.90
C THR A 148 -2.05 14.33 -20.69
N THR A 149 -3.11 13.77 -21.26
CA THR A 149 -4.32 14.53 -21.57
C THR A 149 -5.19 14.58 -20.33
N LEU A 150 -5.05 15.65 -19.54
CA LEU A 150 -5.84 15.88 -18.33
C LEU A 150 -7.31 16.16 -18.69
N LYS A 151 -8.23 15.33 -18.18
CA LYS A 151 -9.67 15.46 -18.43
C LYS A 151 -10.37 16.27 -17.35
N SER A 152 -10.04 16.01 -16.08
CA SER A 152 -10.59 16.75 -14.95
C SER A 152 -9.72 16.63 -13.70
N THR A 153 -9.88 17.60 -12.81
CA THR A 153 -9.26 17.64 -11.48
C THR A 153 -10.30 18.11 -10.48
N PHE A 154 -10.40 17.43 -9.33
CA PHE A 154 -11.35 17.79 -8.27
C PHE A 154 -10.89 17.29 -6.90
N ASP A 155 -11.34 17.96 -5.85
CA ASP A 155 -10.98 17.61 -4.46
C ASP A 155 -11.62 16.28 -4.06
N VAL A 156 -10.91 15.47 -3.28
CA VAL A 156 -11.41 14.19 -2.75
C VAL A 156 -12.76 14.36 -2.04
N SER A 157 -12.91 15.43 -1.23
CA SER A 157 -14.13 15.72 -0.47
C SER A 157 -15.35 16.04 -1.33
N SER A 158 -15.16 16.39 -2.60
CA SER A 158 -16.27 16.68 -3.52
C SER A 158 -16.89 15.42 -4.12
N SER A 159 -16.18 14.29 -4.08
CA SER A 159 -16.63 13.07 -4.74
C SER A 159 -17.71 12.32 -3.94
N GLN A 160 -18.74 11.88 -4.67
CA GLN A 160 -19.77 10.97 -4.16
C GLN A 160 -19.48 9.50 -4.51
N LEU A 161 -18.42 9.22 -5.29
CA LEU A 161 -18.09 7.88 -5.77
C LEU A 161 -17.16 7.10 -4.83
N ILE A 162 -16.59 7.78 -3.83
CA ILE A 162 -15.73 7.13 -2.84
C ILE A 162 -16.57 6.19 -1.97
N ARG A 163 -16.23 4.91 -2.05
CA ARG A 163 -16.85 3.83 -1.27
C ARG A 163 -16.35 3.82 0.16
N THR A 164 -17.20 3.35 1.05
CA THR A 164 -16.79 2.91 2.38
C THR A 164 -15.95 1.64 2.31
N GLU A 165 -15.23 1.32 3.38
CA GLU A 165 -14.49 0.07 3.51
C GLU A 165 -15.38 -1.16 3.23
N SER A 166 -16.59 -1.20 3.79
CA SER A 166 -17.55 -2.29 3.53
C SER A 166 -17.96 -2.38 2.06
N GLU A 167 -18.30 -1.25 1.42
CA GLU A 167 -18.72 -1.23 0.01
C GLU A 167 -17.56 -1.58 -0.95
N ALA A 168 -16.34 -1.16 -0.61
CA ALA A 168 -15.14 -1.53 -1.35
C ALA A 168 -14.91 -3.05 -1.24
N TYR A 169 -14.97 -3.61 -0.02
CA TYR A 169 -14.86 -5.06 0.19
C TYR A 169 -15.83 -5.84 -0.70
N ASP A 170 -17.11 -5.48 -0.69
CA ASP A 170 -18.14 -6.14 -1.50
C ASP A 170 -17.82 -6.02 -2.99
N SER A 171 -17.34 -4.86 -3.45
CA SER A 171 -16.95 -4.64 -4.85
C SER A 171 -15.76 -5.52 -5.27
N PHE A 172 -14.75 -5.69 -4.42
CA PHE A 172 -13.62 -6.61 -4.69
C PHE A 172 -14.08 -8.08 -4.71
N VAL A 173 -14.95 -8.49 -3.78
CA VAL A 173 -15.54 -9.84 -3.74
C VAL A 173 -16.36 -10.14 -5.00
N GLU A 174 -17.23 -9.22 -5.42
CA GLU A 174 -18.06 -9.36 -6.63
C GLU A 174 -17.22 -9.47 -7.92
N ARG A 175 -15.98 -8.97 -7.88
CA ARG A 175 -15.00 -9.07 -8.96
C ARG A 175 -14.10 -10.32 -8.85
N GLY A 176 -14.39 -11.22 -7.91
CA GLY A 176 -13.68 -12.49 -7.75
C GLY A 176 -12.37 -12.39 -6.96
N PHE A 177 -12.20 -11.35 -6.14
CA PHE A 177 -11.01 -11.15 -5.30
C PHE A 177 -11.24 -11.49 -3.82
N ASP A 178 -12.22 -12.33 -3.51
CA ASP A 178 -12.71 -12.64 -2.15
C ASP A 178 -11.68 -13.31 -1.22
N GLY A 179 -10.65 -13.94 -1.78
CA GLY A 179 -9.51 -14.49 -1.05
C GLY A 179 -8.39 -13.49 -0.74
N SER A 180 -8.49 -12.25 -1.23
CA SER A 180 -7.41 -11.27 -1.17
C SER A 180 -7.62 -10.25 -0.05
N GLN A 181 -6.52 -9.73 0.50
CA GLN A 181 -6.54 -8.72 1.54
C GLN A 181 -6.67 -7.33 0.91
N VAL A 182 -7.81 -6.67 1.11
CA VAL A 182 -8.04 -5.31 0.62
C VAL A 182 -7.48 -4.31 1.63
N MET A 183 -6.67 -3.39 1.12
CA MET A 183 -5.88 -2.45 1.89
C MET A 183 -6.19 -1.01 1.49
N TYR A 184 -5.87 -0.07 2.38
CA TYR A 184 -5.82 1.36 2.12
C TYR A 184 -4.56 1.96 2.75
N GLU A 185 -4.18 3.15 2.27
CA GLU A 185 -2.97 3.83 2.74
C GLU A 185 -3.20 5.27 3.22
N TYR A 186 -4.32 5.88 2.84
CA TYR A 186 -4.57 7.29 3.07
C TYR A 186 -5.93 7.50 3.72
N THR A 187 -6.02 8.46 4.62
CA THR A 187 -7.30 9.03 5.07
C THR A 187 -7.90 9.94 4.00
N MET A 188 -9.18 10.30 4.17
CA MET A 188 -9.89 11.24 3.28
C MET A 188 -9.27 12.66 3.22
N ASP A 189 -8.46 13.03 4.21
CA ASP A 189 -7.75 14.32 4.24
C ASP A 189 -6.31 14.26 3.71
N GLY A 190 -5.88 13.09 3.22
CA GLY A 190 -4.55 12.88 2.63
C GLY A 190 -3.45 12.49 3.60
N THR A 191 -3.77 12.21 4.86
CA THR A 191 -2.79 11.65 5.81
C THR A 191 -2.40 10.23 5.41
N TYR A 192 -1.12 10.01 5.14
CA TYR A 192 -0.57 8.67 4.92
C TYR A 192 -0.50 7.88 6.24
N LEU A 193 -0.99 6.65 6.22
CA LEU A 193 -1.09 5.75 7.36
C LEU A 193 -0.24 4.48 7.22
N GLY A 194 0.44 4.30 6.09
CA GLY A 194 1.00 3.00 5.71
C GLY A 194 -0.10 2.02 5.29
N GLU A 195 0.27 0.78 4.98
CA GLU A 195 -0.69 -0.25 4.57
C GLU A 195 -1.57 -0.68 5.75
N ASN A 196 -2.87 -0.46 5.62
CA ASN A 196 -3.88 -0.87 6.60
C ASN A 196 -4.96 -1.73 5.94
N GLU A 197 -5.36 -2.81 6.62
CA GLU A 197 -6.46 -3.65 6.15
C GLU A 197 -7.80 -3.00 6.45
N ILE A 198 -8.73 -3.11 5.50
CA ILE A 198 -10.10 -2.67 5.71
C ILE A 198 -10.83 -3.59 6.70
N SER A 199 -11.79 -3.02 7.41
CA SER A 199 -12.78 -3.74 8.20
C SER A 199 -14.10 -3.84 7.42
N ARG A 200 -14.60 -5.07 7.27
CA ARG A 200 -15.84 -5.39 6.53
C ARG A 200 -17.10 -4.75 7.12
N SER A 201 -17.05 -4.23 8.34
CA SER A 201 -18.18 -3.55 8.99
C SER A 201 -17.96 -2.05 9.13
N SER A 202 -16.83 -1.53 8.63
CA SER A 202 -16.50 -0.11 8.73
C SER A 202 -17.20 0.69 7.66
N SER A 203 -17.73 1.85 8.07
CA SER A 203 -18.26 2.88 7.20
C SER A 203 -17.25 3.99 6.91
N SER A 204 -15.99 3.83 7.32
CA SER A 204 -14.92 4.77 6.97
C SER A 204 -14.69 4.76 5.47
N LYS A 205 -14.19 5.87 4.94
CA LYS A 205 -13.89 6.06 3.53
C LYS A 205 -12.42 6.36 3.34
N HIS A 206 -11.88 5.94 2.21
CA HIS A 206 -10.52 6.19 1.78
C HIS A 206 -10.51 6.56 0.29
N PRO A 207 -9.63 7.46 -0.15
CA PRO A 207 -9.59 7.91 -1.54
C PRO A 207 -9.27 6.78 -2.52
N MET A 208 -8.56 5.75 -2.04
CA MET A 208 -8.22 4.56 -2.79
C MET A 208 -8.18 3.30 -1.92
N TYR A 209 -8.44 2.17 -2.56
CA TYR A 209 -8.27 0.82 -2.01
C TYR A 209 -7.44 -0.02 -2.97
N GLN A 210 -6.72 -1.01 -2.45
CA GLN A 210 -5.89 -1.89 -3.27
C GLN A 210 -5.85 -3.33 -2.76
N THR A 211 -5.60 -4.29 -3.65
CA THR A 211 -5.29 -5.67 -3.28
C THR A 211 -4.31 -6.28 -4.25
N TYR A 212 -3.49 -7.21 -3.77
CA TYR A 212 -2.72 -8.10 -4.63
C TYR A 212 -3.57 -9.28 -5.07
N TYR A 213 -3.45 -9.65 -6.34
CA TYR A 213 -4.03 -10.86 -6.91
C TYR A 213 -2.94 -11.69 -7.57
N VAL A 214 -2.91 -12.99 -7.28
CA VAL A 214 -1.97 -13.93 -7.91
C VAL A 214 -2.76 -14.77 -8.88
N ALA A 215 -2.50 -14.59 -10.18
CA ALA A 215 -3.19 -15.33 -11.23
C ALA A 215 -2.79 -16.81 -11.22
N THR A 216 -3.57 -17.67 -11.89
CA THR A 216 -3.24 -19.10 -12.02
C THR A 216 -1.88 -19.34 -12.69
N SER A 217 -1.45 -18.41 -13.55
CA SER A 217 -0.10 -18.41 -14.16
C SER A 217 1.03 -18.21 -13.15
N GLY A 218 0.74 -17.68 -11.96
CA GLY A 218 1.70 -17.20 -10.98
C GLY A 218 2.04 -15.71 -11.13
N ASP A 219 1.46 -15.01 -12.12
CA ASP A 219 1.67 -13.58 -12.28
C ASP A 219 1.01 -12.79 -11.15
N ILE A 220 1.73 -11.78 -10.67
CA ILE A 220 1.27 -10.91 -9.60
C ILE A 220 0.67 -9.66 -10.22
N TRP A 221 -0.52 -9.33 -9.74
CA TRP A 221 -1.29 -8.17 -10.13
C TRP A 221 -1.59 -7.31 -8.92
N LEU A 222 -1.57 -5.99 -9.12
CA LEU A 222 -2.06 -5.03 -8.14
C LEU A 222 -3.35 -4.42 -8.68
N ILE A 223 -4.44 -4.62 -7.96
CA ILE A 223 -5.77 -4.13 -8.32
C ILE A 223 -6.05 -2.92 -7.46
N PHE A 224 -6.48 -1.83 -8.10
CA PHE A 224 -6.83 -0.60 -7.43
C PHE A 224 -8.29 -0.26 -7.64
N GLU A 225 -8.91 0.32 -6.63
CA GLU A 225 -10.10 1.13 -6.76
C GLU A 225 -9.73 2.56 -6.36
N VAL A 226 -9.81 3.53 -7.27
CA VAL A 226 -9.58 4.95 -6.99
C VAL A 226 -10.82 5.73 -7.38
N ASN A 227 -11.42 6.41 -6.41
CA ASN A 227 -12.66 7.17 -6.63
C ASN A 227 -13.78 6.36 -7.32
N GLY A 228 -13.91 5.07 -6.96
CA GLY A 228 -14.90 4.17 -7.53
C GLY A 228 -14.54 3.51 -8.85
N SER A 229 -13.46 3.95 -9.52
CA SER A 229 -12.95 3.37 -10.77
C SER A 229 -11.93 2.28 -10.50
N PHE A 230 -12.02 1.16 -11.23
CA PHE A 230 -11.11 0.03 -11.08
C PHE A 230 -9.99 0.03 -12.12
N PHE A 231 -8.78 -0.29 -11.66
CA PHE A 231 -7.58 -0.44 -12.48
C PHE A 231 -6.80 -1.68 -12.05
N ALA A 232 -6.00 -2.23 -12.94
CA ALA A 232 -5.09 -3.33 -12.62
C ALA A 232 -3.71 -3.11 -13.22
N THR A 233 -2.67 -3.36 -12.44
CA THR A 233 -1.28 -3.29 -12.86
C THR A 233 -0.68 -4.70 -12.85
N PRO A 234 -0.27 -5.26 -14.01
CA PRO A 234 0.43 -6.53 -14.05
C PRO A 234 1.86 -6.33 -13.57
N ILE A 235 2.11 -6.52 -12.27
CA ILE A 235 3.40 -6.24 -11.62
C ILE A 235 4.50 -7.09 -12.24
N THR A 236 4.28 -8.40 -12.41
CA THR A 236 5.28 -9.30 -12.98
C THR A 236 5.68 -8.87 -14.39
N TYR A 237 4.70 -8.55 -15.25
CA TYR A 237 4.96 -8.06 -16.61
C TYR A 237 5.73 -6.74 -16.59
N ASN A 238 5.23 -5.73 -15.86
CA ASN A 238 5.85 -4.40 -15.84
C ASN A 238 7.28 -4.41 -15.32
N PHE A 239 7.61 -5.31 -14.38
CA PHE A 239 8.96 -5.48 -13.89
C PHE A 239 9.91 -6.11 -14.93
N SER A 240 9.36 -6.98 -15.80
CA SER A 240 10.09 -7.65 -16.87
C SER A 240 10.08 -6.88 -18.20
N ASN A 241 9.28 -5.82 -18.32
CA ASN A 241 9.07 -5.13 -19.60
C ASN A 241 10.32 -4.37 -20.05
N GLU A 242 10.92 -4.83 -21.16
CA GLU A 242 12.11 -4.24 -21.76
C GLU A 242 11.88 -2.81 -22.27
N GLN A 243 10.66 -2.46 -22.66
CA GLN A 243 10.32 -1.12 -23.14
C GLN A 243 10.33 -0.08 -22.01
N LYS A 244 10.32 -0.52 -20.74
CA LYS A 244 10.32 0.31 -19.52
C LYS A 244 9.17 1.32 -19.44
N VAL A 245 8.12 1.12 -20.23
CA VAL A 245 6.85 1.85 -20.11
C VAL A 245 5.85 0.93 -19.40
N PRO A 246 5.32 1.32 -18.23
CA PRO A 246 4.35 0.49 -17.52
C PRO A 246 3.03 0.40 -18.29
N VAL A 247 2.41 -0.77 -18.21
CA VAL A 247 1.03 -1.01 -18.64
C VAL A 247 0.10 -0.92 -17.45
N ILE A 248 -1.03 -0.25 -17.64
CA ILE A 248 -2.17 -0.27 -16.71
C ILE A 248 -3.39 -0.75 -17.49
N VAL A 249 -4.14 -1.68 -16.92
CA VAL A 249 -5.42 -2.14 -17.43
C VAL A 249 -6.53 -1.32 -16.77
N SER A 250 -7.45 -0.78 -17.56
CA SER A 250 -8.56 0.08 -17.10
C SER A 250 -9.89 -0.35 -17.73
N GLU A 251 -11.00 -0.04 -17.06
CA GLU A 251 -12.35 -0.22 -17.63
C GLU A 251 -12.71 0.86 -18.65
N THR A 252 -11.90 1.91 -18.74
CA THR A 252 -12.05 3.03 -19.68
C THR A 252 -10.72 3.31 -20.41
N ASP A 253 -10.72 4.32 -21.28
CA ASP A 253 -9.51 4.88 -21.89
C ASP A 253 -8.79 5.89 -20.96
N THR A 254 -9.30 6.08 -19.74
CA THR A 254 -8.75 6.98 -18.73
C THR A 254 -8.29 6.21 -17.49
N ILE A 255 -7.45 6.86 -16.69
CA ILE A 255 -7.17 6.47 -15.31
C ILE A 255 -7.49 7.62 -14.36
N THR A 256 -7.78 7.27 -13.10
CA THR A 256 -7.94 8.23 -12.00
C THR A 256 -6.74 8.09 -11.08
N SER A 257 -5.92 9.13 -11.01
CA SER A 257 -4.78 9.22 -10.10
C SER A 257 -5.16 10.01 -8.86
N TYR A 258 -4.59 9.66 -7.71
CA TYR A 258 -4.76 10.38 -6.45
C TYR A 258 -3.43 11.00 -6.03
N ASP A 259 -3.45 12.29 -5.68
CA ASP A 259 -2.32 12.97 -5.02
C ASP A 259 -2.73 13.36 -3.60
N SER A 260 -2.01 12.84 -2.61
CA SER A 260 -2.25 13.11 -1.19
C SER A 260 -1.76 14.49 -0.76
N SER A 261 -0.79 15.08 -1.47
CA SER A 261 -0.21 16.38 -1.12
C SER A 261 -1.22 17.52 -1.30
N THR A 262 -1.93 17.50 -2.44
CA THR A 262 -3.01 18.45 -2.74
C THR A 262 -4.40 17.91 -2.41
N ASN A 263 -4.49 16.62 -2.02
CA ASN A 263 -5.70 15.86 -1.73
C ASN A 263 -6.75 15.93 -2.87
N LYS A 264 -6.29 15.65 -4.09
CA LYS A 264 -7.08 15.75 -5.33
C LYS A 264 -7.02 14.48 -6.16
N PHE A 265 -8.07 14.28 -6.95
CA PHE A 265 -8.08 13.31 -8.04
C PHE A 265 -7.78 13.98 -9.38
N TYR A 266 -7.10 13.24 -10.25
CA TYR A 266 -6.78 13.63 -11.61
C TYR A 266 -7.25 12.55 -12.57
N VAL A 267 -8.32 12.82 -13.33
CA VAL A 267 -8.77 11.91 -14.39
C VAL A 267 -8.02 12.27 -15.67
N ASN A 268 -7.30 11.32 -16.24
CA ASN A 268 -6.36 11.61 -17.31
C ASN A 268 -6.18 10.44 -18.28
N ILE A 269 -5.65 10.75 -19.45
CA ILE A 269 -5.11 9.76 -20.40
C ILE A 269 -3.60 9.99 -20.48
N PRO A 270 -2.75 9.12 -19.90
CA PRO A 270 -1.30 9.26 -19.97
C PRO A 270 -0.81 9.28 -21.42
N LYS A 271 0.29 9.99 -21.67
CA LYS A 271 1.04 9.80 -22.92
C LYS A 271 1.57 8.37 -22.94
N GLU A 272 1.62 7.76 -24.13
CA GLU A 272 2.16 6.40 -24.32
C GLU A 272 3.62 6.27 -23.85
N SER A 273 4.38 7.36 -23.83
CA SER A 273 5.75 7.36 -23.27
C SER A 273 5.81 7.27 -21.75
N GLN A 274 4.68 7.42 -21.06
CA GLN A 274 4.57 7.40 -19.60
C GLN A 274 3.88 6.14 -19.11
N THR A 275 2.76 5.77 -19.75
CA THR A 275 1.99 4.57 -19.41
C THR A 275 1.13 4.21 -20.60
N VAL A 276 1.07 2.92 -20.94
CA VAL A 276 0.11 2.40 -21.91
C VAL A 276 -1.14 1.92 -21.19
N ILE A 277 -2.32 2.42 -21.60
CA ILE A 277 -3.60 1.93 -21.10
C ILE A 277 -4.09 0.79 -21.97
N LYS A 278 -4.37 -0.37 -21.36
CA LYS A 278 -5.14 -1.45 -21.97
C LYS A 278 -6.57 -1.41 -21.46
N THR A 279 -7.53 -1.13 -22.34
CA THR A 279 -8.94 -1.09 -21.94
C THR A 279 -9.57 -2.48 -21.99
N VAL A 280 -10.29 -2.85 -20.94
CA VAL A 280 -11.14 -4.05 -20.86
C VAL A 280 -12.56 -3.65 -20.46
N SER A 281 -13.54 -4.53 -20.65
CA SER A 281 -14.92 -4.23 -20.24
C SER A 281 -15.11 -4.20 -18.73
N LYS A 282 -14.35 -5.01 -18.00
CA LYS A 282 -14.44 -5.13 -16.55
C LYS A 282 -13.12 -5.65 -15.97
N ILE A 283 -12.70 -5.10 -14.84
CA ILE A 283 -11.57 -5.62 -14.05
C ILE A 283 -12.09 -6.63 -13.04
N ASP A 284 -12.00 -7.91 -13.36
CA ASP A 284 -12.31 -9.02 -12.47
C ASP A 284 -11.31 -10.17 -12.67
N ALA A 285 -11.32 -11.12 -11.74
CA ALA A 285 -10.43 -12.27 -11.78
C ALA A 285 -10.54 -13.02 -13.12
N GLU A 286 -11.76 -13.24 -13.62
CA GLU A 286 -11.98 -13.91 -14.92
C GLU A 286 -11.29 -13.19 -16.08
N THR A 287 -11.36 -11.86 -16.12
CA THR A 287 -10.69 -11.07 -17.16
C THR A 287 -9.17 -11.15 -17.01
N ILE A 288 -8.66 -11.02 -15.78
CA ILE A 288 -7.22 -11.08 -15.51
C ILE A 288 -6.61 -12.42 -15.89
N GLU A 289 -7.30 -13.53 -15.62
CA GLU A 289 -6.84 -14.89 -15.99
C GLU A 289 -6.72 -15.10 -17.51
N LYS A 290 -7.38 -14.26 -18.32
CA LYS A 290 -7.33 -14.33 -19.79
C LYS A 290 -6.25 -13.44 -20.38
N LEU A 291 -5.78 -12.43 -19.64
CA LEU A 291 -4.81 -11.47 -20.16
C LEU A 291 -3.42 -12.10 -20.25
N THR A 292 -2.78 -11.99 -21.41
CA THR A 292 -1.42 -12.52 -21.62
C THR A 292 -0.40 -11.44 -21.92
N ASN A 293 0.88 -11.76 -21.72
CA ASN A 293 1.99 -10.86 -22.04
C ASN A 293 2.02 -10.48 -23.53
N GLU A 294 1.57 -11.35 -24.44
CA GLU A 294 1.48 -10.99 -25.86
C GLU A 294 0.49 -9.85 -26.10
N GLU A 295 -0.62 -9.80 -25.36
CA GLU A 295 -1.65 -8.77 -25.53
C GLU A 295 -1.23 -7.38 -25.02
N PHE A 296 -0.22 -7.32 -24.16
CA PHE A 296 0.40 -6.07 -23.70
C PHE A 296 1.49 -5.56 -24.65
N ASN A 297 2.13 -6.46 -25.40
CA ASN A 297 3.15 -6.12 -26.39
C ASN A 297 2.56 -5.71 -27.75
N GLN A 298 1.27 -5.93 -27.97
CA GLN A 298 0.53 -5.44 -29.13
C GLN A 298 0.01 -4.03 -28.84
N SER A 299 0.86 -3.03 -29.09
CA SER A 299 0.50 -1.61 -29.18
C SER A 299 0.32 -1.19 -30.62
#